data_AF-A0A7Z9G634-F1
#
_entry.id   AF-A0A7Z9G634-F1
#
_cell.length_a   1.000
_cell.length_b   1.000
_cell.length_c   1.000
_cell.angle_alpha   90.00
_cell.angle_beta   90.00
_cell.angle_gamma   90.00
#
_symmetry.space_group_name_H-M   'P 1'
#
loop_
_entity.id
_entity.type
_entity.pdbx_description
1 polymer ?
#
loop_
_entity_poly.entity_id
_entity_poly.type
_entity_poly.pdbx_seq_one_letter_code
_entity_poly.pdbx_strand_id
1 'polypeptide(L)'
;MIVSLTLVGVVLFAPAAFAIDEVVAASIQGGSRKFLGFGVGFGLAFAAAFGALAQGRAAAAALEGMARNPNAKLMPSLILSLALIESLVIYSLVMSFLLLGKV
;
A
#
# COMPACT_ATOMS: atom_id res chain seq x y z
N MET A 1 9.57 33.06 21.06
CA MET A 1 10.45 33.21 19.87
C MET A 1 10.62 31.91 19.08
N ILE A 2 11.01 30.79 19.71
CA ILE A 2 11.22 29.51 19.02
C ILE A 2 9.93 29.00 18.33
N VAL A 3 8.77 29.07 19.00
CA VAL A 3 7.48 28.60 18.44
C VAL A 3 7.04 29.44 17.21
N SER A 4 7.22 30.76 17.22
CA SER A 4 6.92 31.61 16.05
C SER A 4 7.85 31.32 14.87
N LEU A 5 9.13 30.99 15.12
CA LEU A 5 10.08 30.68 14.07
C LEU A 5 9.76 29.34 13.39
N THR A 6 9.34 28.34 14.17
CA THR A 6 8.87 27.05 13.64
C THR A 6 7.58 27.20 12.82
N LEU A 7 6.65 28.05 13.26
CA LEU A 7 5.39 28.29 12.54
C LEU A 7 5.62 28.95 11.17
N VAL A 8 6.54 29.90 11.09
CA VAL A 8 6.93 30.58 9.83
C VAL A 8 7.64 29.62 8.88
N GLY A 9 8.51 28.74 9.38
CA GLY A 9 9.15 27.71 8.56
C GLY A 9 8.15 26.74 7.91
N VAL A 10 7.10 26.35 8.63
CA VAL A 10 6.02 25.49 8.11
C VAL A 10 5.21 26.20 7.03
N VAL A 11 4.89 27.49 7.22
CA VAL A 11 4.11 28.28 6.24
C VAL A 11 4.89 28.55 4.95
N LEU A 12 6.22 28.71 5.02
CA LEU A 12 7.05 28.96 3.84
C LEU A 12 7.43 27.68 3.08
N PHE A 13 7.46 26.52 3.74
CA PHE A 13 7.76 25.25 3.09
C PHE A 13 6.51 24.52 2.57
N ALA A 14 5.33 24.82 3.13
CA ALA A 14 4.06 24.27 2.66
C ALA A 14 3.83 24.45 1.15
N PRO A 15 4.02 25.64 0.53
CA PRO A 15 3.77 25.84 -0.90
C PRO A 15 4.62 24.96 -1.81
N ALA A 16 5.85 24.63 -1.39
CA ALA A 16 6.74 23.74 -2.15
C ALA A 16 6.24 22.29 -2.16
N ALA A 17 5.55 21.85 -1.11
CA ALA A 17 4.93 20.52 -1.06
C ALA A 17 3.72 20.40 -2.00
N PHE A 18 2.94 21.48 -2.17
CA PHE A 18 1.80 21.52 -3.10
C PHE A 18 2.23 21.73 -4.56
N ALA A 19 3.37 22.39 -4.82
CA ALA A 19 3.88 22.58 -6.19
C ALA A 19 4.41 21.28 -6.83
N ILE A 20 4.88 20.31 -6.03
CA ILE A 20 5.31 18.99 -6.53
C ILE A 20 4.13 18.22 -7.15
N ASP A 21 2.92 18.41 -6.63
CA ASP A 21 1.72 17.71 -7.11
C ASP A 21 1.37 18.12 -8.55
N GLU A 22 1.54 19.40 -8.88
CA GLU A 22 1.28 19.97 -10.22
C GLU A 22 2.33 19.52 -11.25
N VAL A 23 3.60 19.39 -10.86
CA VAL A 23 4.68 18.91 -11.75
C VAL A 23 4.51 17.42 -12.09
N VAL A 24 4.02 16.60 -11.16
CA VAL A 24 3.71 15.19 -11.43
C VAL A 24 2.49 15.07 -12.35
N ALA A 25 1.43 15.84 -12.11
CA ALA A 25 0.23 15.84 -12.95
C ALA A 25 0.52 16.29 -14.40
N ALA A 26 1.41 17.27 -14.59
CA ALA A 26 1.80 17.79 -15.90
C ALA A 26 2.57 16.76 -16.78
N SER A 27 3.22 15.76 -16.16
CA SER A 27 3.99 14.73 -16.87
C SER A 27 3.12 13.64 -17.55
N ILE A 28 1.81 13.62 -17.28
CA ILE A 28 0.87 12.58 -17.68
C ILE A 28 0.07 13.02 -18.95
N GLN A 29 0.72 13.58 -19.97
CA GLN A 29 0.01 13.99 -21.20
C GLN A 29 -0.36 12.79 -22.10
N GLY A 30 -1.68 12.58 -22.29
CA GLY A 30 -2.33 11.96 -23.46
C GLY A 30 -2.11 10.46 -23.72
N GLY A 31 -0.87 10.04 -23.98
CA GLY A 31 -0.49 8.64 -24.21
C GLY A 31 -0.17 7.88 -22.93
N SER A 32 0.40 8.57 -21.94
CA SER A 32 0.85 8.00 -20.67
C SER A 32 -0.30 7.45 -19.80
N ARG A 33 -1.52 7.96 -19.95
CA ARG A 33 -2.68 7.55 -19.12
C ARG A 33 -3.15 6.12 -19.36
N LYS A 34 -3.10 5.63 -20.60
CA LYS A 34 -3.47 4.25 -20.92
C LYS A 34 -2.48 3.26 -20.33
N PHE A 35 -1.19 3.55 -20.47
CA PHE A 35 -0.12 2.76 -19.87
C PHE A 35 -0.13 2.83 -18.34
N LEU A 36 -0.47 3.99 -17.77
CA LEU A 36 -0.64 4.14 -16.34
C LEU A 36 -1.82 3.31 -15.81
N GLY A 37 -2.99 3.38 -16.43
CA GLY A 37 -4.16 2.58 -16.05
C GLY A 37 -3.87 1.08 -16.13
N PHE A 38 -3.18 0.64 -17.18
CA PHE A 38 -2.70 -0.73 -17.28
C PHE A 38 -1.70 -1.07 -16.18
N GLY A 39 -0.70 -0.22 -15.93
CA GLY A 39 0.32 -0.43 -14.89
C GLY A 39 -0.26 -0.52 -13.48
N VAL A 40 -1.25 0.32 -13.16
CA VAL A 40 -1.97 0.29 -11.88
C VAL A 40 -2.78 -1.00 -11.75
N GLY A 41 -3.61 -1.34 -12.74
CA GLY A 41 -4.42 -2.55 -12.70
C GLY A 41 -3.57 -3.82 -12.65
N PHE A 42 -2.50 -3.88 -13.45
CA PHE A 42 -1.57 -5.01 -13.49
C PHE A 42 -0.77 -5.15 -12.20
N GLY A 43 -0.24 -4.04 -11.67
CA GLY A 43 0.51 -4.03 -10.41
C GLY A 43 -0.34 -4.50 -9.23
N LEU A 44 -1.58 -4.01 -9.13
CA LEU A 44 -2.51 -4.43 -8.09
C LEU A 44 -2.91 -5.90 -8.24
N ALA A 45 -3.17 -6.37 -9.47
CA ALA A 45 -3.47 -7.78 -9.73
C ALA A 45 -2.30 -8.69 -9.34
N PHE A 46 -1.06 -8.27 -9.60
CA PHE A 46 0.15 -8.98 -9.17
C PHE A 46 0.25 -9.04 -7.65
N ALA A 47 0.10 -7.90 -6.96
CA ALA A 47 0.13 -7.85 -5.50
C ALA A 47 -0.93 -8.78 -4.88
N ALA A 48 -2.17 -8.74 -5.40
CA ALA A 48 -3.25 -9.61 -4.95
C ALA A 48 -2.97 -11.09 -5.21
N ALA A 49 -2.40 -11.45 -6.37
CA ALA A 49 -2.05 -12.83 -6.69
C ALA A 49 -1.00 -13.40 -5.72
N PHE A 50 0.07 -12.66 -5.45
CA PHE A 50 1.09 -13.09 -4.48
C PHE A 50 0.57 -13.08 -3.04
N GLY A 51 -0.29 -12.12 -2.68
CA GLY A 51 -0.99 -12.08 -1.40
C GLY A 51 -1.81 -13.34 -1.17
N ALA A 52 -2.66 -13.71 -2.14
CA ALA A 52 -3.50 -14.90 -2.07
C ALA A 52 -2.67 -16.19 -1.93
N LEU A 53 -1.57 -16.32 -2.68
CA LEU A 53 -0.65 -17.47 -2.58
C LEU A 53 -0.03 -17.57 -1.18
N ALA A 54 0.45 -16.46 -0.62
CA ALA A 54 1.05 -16.43 0.70
C ALA A 54 0.02 -16.71 1.81
N GLN A 55 -1.17 -16.11 1.73
CA GLN A 55 -2.26 -16.34 2.68
C GLN A 55 -2.76 -17.78 2.66
N GLY A 56 -2.92 -18.38 1.48
CA GLY A 56 -3.31 -19.78 1.35
C GLY A 56 -2.31 -20.72 2.03
N ARG A 57 -1.01 -20.45 1.89
CA ARG A 57 0.04 -21.21 2.58
C ARG A 57 0.03 -21.00 4.09
N ALA A 58 -0.15 -19.77 4.56
CA ALA A 58 -0.25 -19.47 5.99
C ALA A 58 -1.47 -20.15 6.64
N ALA A 59 -2.63 -20.12 5.97
CA ALA A 59 -3.84 -20.79 6.41
C ALA A 59 -3.68 -22.32 6.44
N ALA A 60 -3.10 -22.91 5.39
CA ALA A 60 -2.83 -24.35 5.35
C ALA A 60 -1.91 -24.80 6.49
N ALA A 61 -0.82 -24.06 6.74
CA ALA A 61 0.11 -24.34 7.83
C ALA A 61 -0.56 -24.21 9.21
N ALA A 62 -1.47 -23.23 9.39
CA ALA A 62 -2.22 -23.09 10.63
C ALA A 62 -3.21 -24.25 10.85
N LEU A 63 -3.93 -24.69 9.80
CA LEU A 63 -4.82 -25.84 9.88
C LEU A 63 -4.08 -27.14 10.19
N GLU A 64 -2.90 -27.35 9.58
CA GLU A 64 -2.05 -28.49 9.87
C GLU A 64 -1.50 -28.44 11.31
N GLY A 65 -1.15 -27.24 11.79
CA GLY A 65 -0.78 -27.00 13.18
C GLY A 65 -1.91 -27.34 14.15
N MET A 66 -3.15 -26.93 13.84
CA MET A 66 -4.35 -27.26 14.63
C MET A 66 -4.64 -28.76 14.65
N ALA A 67 -4.46 -29.44 13.51
CA ALA A 67 -4.64 -30.89 13.42
C ALA A 67 -3.62 -31.65 14.27
N ARG A 68 -2.36 -31.17 14.36
CA ARG A 68 -1.31 -31.79 15.17
C ARG A 68 -1.43 -31.48 16.65
N ASN A 69 -1.88 -30.29 17.03
CA ASN A 69 -2.12 -29.91 18.41
C ASN A 69 -3.35 -28.99 18.52
N PRO A 70 -4.55 -29.54 18.81
CA PRO A 70 -5.78 -28.77 18.93
C PRO A 70 -5.78 -27.72 20.05
N ASN A 71 -4.92 -27.90 21.06
CA ASN A 71 -4.80 -26.97 22.20
C ASN A 71 -3.81 -25.82 21.92
N ALA A 72 -3.12 -25.82 20.78
CA ALA A 72 -2.18 -24.77 20.42
C ALA A 72 -2.91 -23.47 20.06
N LYS A 73 -2.45 -22.35 20.63
CA LYS A 73 -2.98 -21.01 20.33
C LYS A 73 -2.31 -20.44 19.07
N LEU A 74 -2.87 -20.75 17.91
CA LEU A 74 -2.32 -20.36 16.60
C LEU A 74 -2.93 -19.07 16.03
N MET A 75 -4.09 -18.63 16.54
CA MET A 75 -4.78 -17.45 16.00
C MET A 75 -3.98 -16.14 16.08
N PRO A 76 -3.29 -15.80 17.18
CA PRO A 76 -2.52 -14.55 17.24
C PRO A 76 -1.38 -14.49 16.22
N SER A 77 -0.64 -15.59 16.05
CA SER A 77 0.44 -15.68 15.07
C SER A 77 -0.09 -15.75 13.64
N LEU A 78 -1.23 -16.43 13.41
CA LEU A 78 -1.91 -16.45 12.11
C LEU A 78 -2.39 -15.06 11.70
N ILE A 79 -3.10 -14.34 12.58
CA ILE A 79 -3.59 -12.99 12.28
C ILE A 79 -2.42 -12.04 12.02
N LEU A 80 -1.35 -12.10 12.82
CA LEU A 80 -0.15 -11.31 12.55
C LEU A 80 0.42 -11.62 11.17
N SER A 81 0.61 -12.90 10.84
CA SER A 81 1.11 -13.31 9.53
C SER A 81 0.22 -12.82 8.37
N LEU A 82 -1.09 -12.98 8.48
CA LEU A 82 -2.04 -12.55 7.45
C LEU A 82 -2.07 -11.02 7.32
N ALA A 83 -2.01 -10.29 8.43
CA ALA A 83 -1.97 -8.83 8.43
C ALA A 83 -0.71 -8.28 7.75
N LEU A 84 0.45 -8.92 7.97
CA LEU A 84 1.69 -8.50 7.31
C LEU A 84 1.63 -8.76 5.80
N ILE A 85 1.07 -9.88 5.36
CA ILE A 85 0.87 -10.17 3.93
C ILE A 85 -0.10 -9.16 3.31
N GLU A 86 -1.23 -8.91 3.98
CA GLU A 86 -2.24 -7.96 3.50
C GLU A 86 -1.76 -6.51 3.51
N SER A 87 -0.85 -6.14 4.41
CA SER A 87 -0.29 -4.77 4.42
C SER A 87 0.40 -4.42 3.10
N LEU A 88 1.01 -5.40 2.42
CA LEU A 88 1.64 -5.21 1.12
C LEU A 88 0.60 -4.98 0.02
N VAL A 89 -0.51 -5.74 0.05
CA VAL A 89 -1.63 -5.59 -0.88
C VAL A 89 -2.32 -4.25 -0.68
N ILE A 90 -2.56 -3.85 0.57
CA ILE A 90 -3.12 -2.55 0.92
C ILE A 90 -2.19 -1.42 0.49
N TYR A 91 -0.86 -1.54 0.63
CA TYR A 91 0.04 -0.51 0.12
C TYR A 91 -0.03 -0.37 -1.40
N SER A 92 -0.15 -1.48 -2.13
CA SER A 92 -0.39 -1.45 -3.58
C SER A 92 -1.73 -0.79 -3.91
N LEU A 93 -2.79 -1.06 -3.14
CA LEU A 93 -4.11 -0.46 -3.32
C LEU A 93 -4.07 1.06 -3.06
N VAL A 94 -3.43 1.49 -1.97
CA VAL A 94 -3.28 2.91 -1.64
C VAL A 94 -2.51 3.64 -2.74
N MET A 95 -1.38 3.08 -3.20
CA MET A 95 -0.63 3.65 -4.33
C MET A 95 -1.46 3.71 -5.62
N SER A 96 -2.28 2.70 -5.87
CA SER A 96 -3.20 2.67 -7.02
C SER A 96 -4.18 3.83 -6.97
N PHE A 97 -4.80 4.10 -5.82
CA PHE A 97 -5.70 5.25 -5.65
C PHE A 97 -4.99 6.59 -5.77
N LEU A 98 -3.77 6.72 -5.22
CA LEU A 98 -2.98 7.95 -5.35
C LEU A 98 -2.60 8.24 -6.80
N LEU A 99 -2.27 7.21 -7.59
CA LEU A 99 -1.97 7.36 -9.01
C LEU A 99 -3.22 7.68 -9.83
N LEU A 100 -4.36 7.03 -9.56
CA LEU A 100 -5.63 7.35 -10.22
C LEU A 100 -6.09 8.79 -9.93
N GLY A 101 -5.87 9.29 -8.71
CA GLY A 101 -6.24 10.65 -8.33
C GLY A 101 -5.40 11.75 -8.99
N LYS A 102 -4.28 11.40 -9.62
CA LYS A 102 -3.36 12.32 -10.33
C LYS A 102 -3.55 12.34 -11.86
N VAL A 103 -4.47 11.54 -12.39
CA VAL A 103 -4.73 11.30 -13.84
C VAL A 103 -5.88 12.15 -14.36
#